data_AF-A0A929YCC8-F1
#
_entry.id   AF-A0A929YCC8-F1
#
_cell.length_a   1.000
_cell.length_b   1.000
_cell.length_c   1.000
_cell.angle_alpha   90.00
_cell.angle_beta   90.00
_cell.angle_gamma   90.00
#
_symmetry.space_group_name_H-M   'P 1'
#
loop_
_entity.id
_entity.type
_entity.pdbx_description
1 polymer ?
#
loop_
_entity_poly.entity_id
_entity_poly.type
_entity_poly.pdbx_seq_one_letter_code
_entity_poly.pdbx_strand_id
1 'polypeptide(L)'
;MSIFHYISVFVPVTLVCVVPYVLRRHGFTDEKKYRWLLYLACVLFFISWYLPSPLIEGRDTSFTTHFVGGGLFTGLLWVYLVLAMRWRSHWLVMAFSLFALVSALGCINELAELCMVKVGLARITLDDTSWDILANTLGAVAVWLGWMVVSLAAKKGQHAHDPRH
;
A
#
# COMPACT_ATOMS: atom_id res chain seq x y z
N MET A 1 -9.35 -19.68 -8.91
CA MET A 1 -8.40 -20.12 -7.85
C MET A 1 -6.95 -20.02 -8.29
N SER A 2 -6.53 -20.57 -9.44
CA SER A 2 -5.15 -20.48 -9.92
C SER A 2 -4.67 -19.03 -10.18
N ILE A 3 -5.49 -18.20 -10.83
CA ILE A 3 -5.10 -16.83 -11.21
C ILE A 3 -4.82 -15.91 -10.01
N PHE A 4 -5.58 -16.04 -8.93
CA PHE A 4 -5.39 -15.24 -7.71
C PHE A 4 -4.09 -15.60 -6.98
N HIS A 5 -3.67 -16.87 -7.01
CA HIS A 5 -2.37 -17.28 -6.47
C HIS A 5 -1.21 -16.75 -7.31
N TYR A 6 -1.40 -16.68 -8.63
CA TYR A 6 -0.41 -16.03 -9.49
C TYR A 6 -0.32 -14.54 -9.18
N ILE A 7 -1.43 -13.83 -9.02
CA ILE A 7 -1.44 -12.40 -8.68
C ILE A 7 -0.79 -12.16 -7.31
N SER A 8 -1.13 -12.96 -6.30
CA SER A 8 -0.62 -12.81 -4.93
C SER A 8 0.90 -12.93 -4.84
N VAL A 9 1.55 -13.66 -5.76
CA VAL A 9 3.02 -13.81 -5.84
C VAL A 9 3.64 -12.86 -6.86
N PHE A 10 3.06 -12.76 -8.05
CA PHE A 10 3.63 -12.01 -9.17
C PHE A 10 3.73 -10.52 -8.88
N VAL A 11 2.70 -9.92 -8.28
CA VAL A 11 2.71 -8.48 -7.94
C VAL A 11 3.82 -8.15 -6.94
N PRO A 12 3.93 -8.83 -5.77
CA PRO A 12 5.05 -8.64 -4.85
C PRO A 12 6.42 -8.83 -5.48
N VAL A 13 6.63 -9.93 -6.23
CA VAL A 13 7.92 -10.21 -6.87
C VAL A 13 8.30 -9.10 -7.85
N THR A 14 7.35 -8.66 -8.68
CA THR A 14 7.56 -7.58 -9.63
C THR A 14 7.94 -6.29 -8.92
N LEU A 15 7.24 -5.92 -7.84
CA LEU A 15 7.54 -4.71 -7.08
C LEU A 15 8.91 -4.75 -6.40
N VAL A 16 9.27 -5.88 -5.79
CA VAL A 16 10.58 -6.09 -5.15
C VAL A 16 11.73 -5.96 -6.15
N CYS A 17 11.52 -6.34 -7.41
CA CYS A 17 12.51 -6.19 -8.46
C CYS A 17 12.53 -4.78 -9.06
N VAL A 18 11.36 -4.29 -9.49
CA VAL A 18 11.22 -3.08 -10.31
C VAL A 18 11.40 -1.82 -9.49
N VAL A 19 10.71 -1.66 -8.35
CA VAL A 19 10.74 -0.40 -7.60
C VAL A 19 12.16 -0.04 -7.18
N PRO A 20 12.96 -0.95 -6.57
CA PRO A 20 14.30 -0.58 -6.19
C PRO A 20 15.25 -0.41 -7.37
N TYR A 21 15.04 -1.16 -8.48
CA TYR A 21 15.82 -0.97 -9.71
C TYR A 21 15.63 0.46 -10.24
N VAL A 22 14.38 0.92 -10.34
CA VAL A 22 14.05 2.28 -10.79
C VAL A 22 14.63 3.32 -9.84
N LEU A 23 14.44 3.17 -8.52
CA LEU A 23 14.99 4.09 -7.52
C LEU A 23 16.51 4.25 -7.66
N ARG A 24 17.25 3.13 -7.77
CA ARG A 24 18.71 3.16 -7.97
C ARG A 24 19.11 3.81 -9.28
N ARG A 25 18.38 3.55 -10.37
CA ARG A 25 18.64 4.14 -11.69
C ARG A 25 18.49 5.66 -11.67
N HIS A 26 17.61 6.19 -10.81
CA HIS A 26 17.44 7.62 -10.57
C HIS A 26 18.33 8.19 -9.45
N GLY A 27 19.29 7.42 -8.94
CA GLY A 27 20.27 7.89 -7.95
C GLY A 27 19.82 7.81 -6.49
N PHE A 28 18.65 7.23 -6.19
CA PHE A 28 18.17 7.06 -4.82
C PHE A 28 18.80 5.82 -4.16
N THR A 29 19.99 6.00 -3.57
CA THR A 29 20.76 4.90 -2.95
C THR A 29 20.28 4.50 -1.56
N ASP A 30 19.54 5.37 -0.86
CA ASP A 30 19.01 5.11 0.49
C ASP A 30 17.92 4.04 0.51
N GLU A 31 17.39 3.64 -0.65
CA GLU A 31 16.38 2.60 -0.77
C GLU A 31 16.77 1.32 0.00
N LYS A 32 18.07 0.95 -0.04
CA LYS A 32 18.56 -0.27 0.63
C LYS A 32 18.30 -0.26 2.13
N LYS A 33 18.40 0.91 2.78
CA LYS A 33 18.18 1.07 4.22
C LYS A 33 16.71 0.85 4.59
N TYR A 34 15.80 1.26 3.71
CA TYR A 34 14.35 1.21 3.94
C TYR A 34 13.65 0.04 3.26
N ARG A 35 14.39 -0.79 2.52
CA ARG A 35 13.87 -1.91 1.73
C ARG A 35 13.05 -2.93 2.53
N TRP A 36 13.31 -3.06 3.83
CA TRP A 36 12.50 -3.91 4.70
C TRP A 36 11.01 -3.49 4.71
N LEU A 37 10.69 -2.20 4.53
CA LEU A 37 9.31 -1.72 4.41
C LEU A 37 8.63 -2.22 3.15
N LEU A 38 9.36 -2.25 2.03
CA LEU A 38 8.87 -2.82 0.78
C LEU A 38 8.59 -4.32 0.95
N TYR A 39 9.49 -5.05 1.62
CA TYR A 39 9.27 -6.47 1.91
C TYR A 39 8.07 -6.69 2.82
N LEU A 40 7.92 -5.90 3.87
CA LEU A 40 6.76 -5.96 4.75
C LEU A 40 5.46 -5.69 3.98
N ALA A 41 5.43 -4.64 3.15
CA ALA A 41 4.29 -4.36 2.29
C ALA A 41 3.96 -5.57 1.39
N CYS A 42 4.95 -6.13 0.71
CA CYS A 42 4.81 -7.28 -0.18
C CYS A 42 4.29 -8.53 0.54
N VAL A 43 4.76 -8.78 1.77
CA VAL A 43 4.27 -9.88 2.61
C VAL A 43 2.82 -9.64 3.02
N LEU A 44 2.45 -8.42 3.42
CA LEU A 44 1.06 -8.07 3.74
C LEU A 44 0.15 -8.26 2.53
N PHE A 45 0.58 -7.83 1.34
CA PHE A 45 -0.15 -8.07 0.09
C PHE A 45 -0.33 -9.57 -0.15
N PHE A 46 0.72 -10.38 -0.03
CA PHE A 46 0.61 -11.82 -0.22
C PHE A 46 -0.38 -12.45 0.78
N ILE A 47 -0.23 -12.15 2.07
CA ILE A 47 -1.07 -12.74 3.13
C ILE A 47 -2.53 -12.31 2.99
N SER A 48 -2.81 -11.09 2.53
CA SER A 48 -4.18 -10.58 2.44
C SER A 48 -5.08 -11.44 1.55
N TRP A 49 -4.54 -12.10 0.53
CA TRP A 49 -5.28 -13.02 -0.35
C TRP A 49 -5.78 -14.30 0.34
N TYR A 50 -5.27 -14.59 1.54
CA TYR A 50 -5.59 -15.79 2.31
C TYR A 50 -6.32 -15.46 3.61
N LEU A 51 -6.54 -14.17 3.91
CA LEU A 51 -7.28 -13.76 5.08
C LEU A 51 -8.79 -13.85 4.81
N PRO A 52 -9.58 -14.33 5.76
CA PRO A 52 -11.03 -14.31 5.63
C PRO A 52 -11.52 -12.86 5.61
N SER A 53 -12.47 -12.58 4.73
CA SER A 53 -13.13 -11.28 4.64
C SER A 53 -14.50 -11.34 5.32
N PRO A 54 -14.91 -10.29 6.06
CA PRO A 54 -16.22 -10.27 6.69
C PRO A 54 -17.34 -10.19 5.63
N LEU A 55 -18.45 -10.86 5.93
CA LEU A 55 -19.71 -10.63 5.23
C LEU A 55 -20.27 -9.28 5.68
N ILE A 56 -20.36 -8.32 4.76
CA ILE A 56 -20.94 -6.99 5.02
C ILE A 56 -22.31 -6.98 4.36
N GLU A 57 -23.36 -6.74 5.16
CA GLU A 57 -24.75 -6.75 4.68
C GLU A 57 -25.16 -8.06 3.96
N GLY A 58 -24.52 -9.18 4.33
CA GLY A 58 -24.76 -10.49 3.73
C GLY A 58 -24.10 -10.70 2.36
N ARG A 59 -23.22 -9.79 1.92
CA ARG A 59 -22.43 -9.91 0.68
C ARG A 59 -21.01 -10.35 0.95
N ASP A 60 -20.48 -11.20 0.08
CA ASP A 60 -19.07 -11.60 0.06
C ASP A 60 -18.20 -10.44 -0.45
N THR A 61 -17.86 -9.54 0.47
CA THR A 61 -16.94 -8.42 0.18
C THR A 61 -15.50 -8.88 0.27
N SER A 62 -14.61 -8.33 -0.56
CA SER A 62 -13.15 -8.56 -0.45
C SER A 62 -12.49 -7.59 0.54
N PHE A 63 -13.27 -7.03 1.48
CA PHE A 63 -12.86 -5.96 2.39
C PHE A 63 -11.50 -6.19 3.07
N THR A 64 -11.24 -7.35 3.67
CA THR A 64 -9.94 -7.61 4.33
C THR A 64 -8.78 -7.57 3.33
N THR A 65 -8.99 -8.11 2.13
CA THR A 65 -8.01 -8.10 1.04
C THR A 65 -7.68 -6.67 0.62
N HIS A 66 -8.70 -5.81 0.44
CA HIS A 66 -8.47 -4.40 0.08
C HIS A 66 -7.92 -3.58 1.26
N PHE A 67 -8.31 -3.87 2.49
CA PHE A 67 -7.76 -3.15 3.66
C PHE A 67 -6.26 -3.45 3.83
N VAL A 68 -5.89 -4.74 3.85
CA VAL A 68 -4.51 -5.17 4.09
C VAL A 68 -3.67 -5.08 2.81
N GLY A 69 -4.11 -5.73 1.74
CA GLY A 69 -3.39 -5.82 0.46
C GLY A 69 -3.56 -4.60 -0.43
N GLY A 70 -4.58 -3.79 -0.21
CA GLY A 70 -4.70 -2.49 -0.87
C GLY A 70 -4.15 -1.36 0.00
N GLY A 71 -4.84 -1.05 1.09
CA GLY A 71 -4.56 0.10 1.96
C GLY A 71 -3.24 0.03 2.71
N LEU A 72 -3.04 -0.98 3.58
CA LEU A 72 -1.80 -1.11 4.38
C LEU A 72 -0.58 -1.32 3.48
N PHE A 73 -0.69 -2.21 2.50
CA PHE A 73 0.35 -2.45 1.50
C PHE A 73 0.74 -1.15 0.77
N THR A 74 -0.24 -0.41 0.21
CA THR A 74 0.04 0.83 -0.53
C THR A 74 0.60 1.91 0.38
N GLY A 75 0.08 2.01 1.61
CA GLY A 75 0.59 2.92 2.62
C GLY A 75 2.06 2.64 2.93
N LEU A 76 2.45 1.39 3.19
CA LEU A 76 3.84 1.04 3.46
C LEU A 76 4.75 1.21 2.24
N LEU A 77 4.25 0.95 1.04
CA LEU A 77 4.94 1.26 -0.21
C LEU A 77 5.20 2.77 -0.31
N TRP A 78 4.20 3.60 -0.02
CA TRP A 78 4.33 5.06 0.02
C TRP A 78 5.37 5.51 1.04
N VAL A 79 5.31 4.97 2.26
CA VAL A 79 6.30 5.20 3.33
C VAL A 79 7.71 4.88 2.83
N TYR A 80 7.90 3.71 2.23
CA TYR A 80 9.18 3.30 1.64
C TYR A 80 9.68 4.31 0.60
N LEU A 81 8.82 4.72 -0.33
CA LEU A 81 9.14 5.68 -1.39
C LEU A 81 9.56 7.04 -0.81
N VAL A 82 8.80 7.57 0.15
CA VAL A 82 9.12 8.84 0.82
C VAL A 82 10.48 8.78 1.51
N LEU A 83 10.78 7.70 2.23
CA LEU A 83 12.06 7.55 2.91
C LEU A 83 13.23 7.35 1.93
N ALA A 84 13.03 6.51 0.90
CA ALA A 84 14.04 6.22 -0.11
C ALA A 84 14.41 7.44 -0.95
N MET A 85 13.44 8.30 -1.27
CA MET A 85 13.66 9.56 -2.00
C MET A 85 14.03 10.73 -1.09
N ARG A 86 14.07 10.52 0.24
CA ARG A 86 14.20 11.58 1.26
C ARG A 86 13.20 12.72 1.05
N TRP A 87 12.01 12.40 0.54
CA TRP A 87 11.03 13.40 0.17
C TRP A 87 10.43 14.03 1.43
N ARG A 88 10.56 15.36 1.54
CA ARG A 88 9.93 16.14 2.60
C ARG A 88 9.18 17.30 1.96
N SER A 89 7.89 17.36 2.23
CA SER A 89 7.02 18.44 1.75
C SER A 89 6.05 18.84 2.86
N HIS A 90 5.22 19.85 2.57
CA HIS A 90 4.12 20.24 3.44
C HIS A 90 3.20 19.03 3.69
N TRP A 91 2.67 18.90 4.91
CA TRP A 91 1.91 17.72 5.33
C TRP A 91 0.71 17.42 4.43
N LEU A 92 0.04 18.46 3.89
CA LEU A 92 -1.03 18.30 2.92
C LEU A 92 -0.58 17.66 1.60
N VAL A 93 0.61 18.02 1.10
CA VAL A 93 1.17 17.42 -0.13
C VAL A 93 1.49 15.95 0.10
N MET A 94 2.02 15.64 1.28
CA MET A 94 2.31 14.26 1.68
C MET A 94 1.00 13.44 1.78
N ALA A 95 -0.02 13.96 2.45
CA ALA A 95 -1.34 13.31 2.56
C ALA A 95 -2.00 13.13 1.19
N PHE A 96 -1.97 14.16 0.35
CA PHE A 96 -2.47 14.10 -1.02
C PHE A 96 -1.74 13.05 -1.86
N SER A 97 -0.41 12.96 -1.73
CA SER A 97 0.38 11.97 -2.49
C SER A 97 0.05 10.53 -2.07
N LEU A 98 -0.24 10.28 -0.78
CA LEU A 98 -0.70 8.98 -0.32
C LEU A 98 -2.09 8.68 -0.87
N PHE A 99 -3.02 9.64 -0.75
CA PHE A 99 -4.37 9.51 -1.30
C PHE A 99 -4.33 9.19 -2.80
N ALA A 100 -3.58 9.97 -3.57
CA ALA A 100 -3.42 9.76 -5.02
C ALA A 100 -2.87 8.37 -5.35
N LEU A 101 -1.88 7.87 -4.59
CA LEU A 101 -1.32 6.54 -4.82
C LEU A 101 -2.34 5.43 -4.54
N VAL A 102 -3.06 5.52 -3.41
CA VAL A 102 -4.08 4.55 -3.00
C VAL A 102 -5.24 4.55 -3.98
N SER A 103 -5.71 5.72 -4.40
CA SER A 103 -6.75 5.84 -5.42
C SER A 103 -6.30 5.28 -6.76
N ALA A 104 -5.08 5.59 -7.22
CA ALA A 104 -4.56 5.09 -8.48
C ALA A 104 -4.44 3.55 -8.49
N LEU A 105 -3.88 2.95 -7.43
CA LEU A 105 -3.76 1.50 -7.32
C LEU A 105 -5.12 0.83 -7.14
N GLY A 106 -6.05 1.44 -6.39
CA GLY A 106 -7.43 0.97 -6.29
C GLY A 106 -8.13 0.94 -7.65
N CYS A 107 -8.04 2.02 -8.43
CA CYS A 107 -8.59 2.08 -9.80
C CYS A 107 -7.97 1.04 -10.72
N ILE A 108 -6.64 0.84 -10.66
CA ILE A 108 -5.96 -0.19 -11.46
C ILE A 108 -6.45 -1.59 -11.07
N ASN A 109 -6.66 -1.85 -9.79
CA ASN A 109 -7.16 -3.14 -9.30
C ASN A 109 -8.57 -3.43 -9.81
N GLU A 110 -9.51 -2.48 -9.64
CA GLU A 110 -10.88 -2.58 -10.17
C GLU A 110 -10.89 -2.80 -11.69
N LEU A 111 -10.04 -2.08 -12.42
CA LEU A 111 -9.94 -2.24 -13.87
C LEU A 111 -9.40 -3.63 -14.26
N ALA A 112 -8.45 -4.17 -13.50
CA ALA A 112 -7.94 -5.52 -13.70
C ALA A 112 -9.03 -6.58 -13.42
N GLU A 113 -9.81 -6.41 -12.36
CA GLU A 113 -10.94 -7.29 -12.03
C GLU A 113 -12.02 -7.25 -13.10
N LEU A 114 -12.42 -6.05 -13.54
CA LEU A 114 -13.37 -5.87 -14.65
C LEU A 114 -12.87 -6.56 -15.92
N CYS A 115 -11.58 -6.41 -16.26
CA CYS A 115 -10.98 -7.06 -17.41
C CYS A 115 -11.04 -8.59 -17.29
N MET A 116 -10.66 -9.14 -16.13
CA MET A 116 -10.71 -10.59 -15.87
C MET A 116 -12.14 -11.14 -15.99
N VAL A 117 -13.15 -10.40 -15.51
CA VAL A 117 -14.56 -10.79 -15.65
C VAL A 117 -15.00 -10.72 -17.12
N LYS A 118 -14.67 -9.65 -17.84
CA LYS A 118 -15.05 -9.46 -19.25
C LYS A 118 -14.43 -10.49 -20.19
N VAL A 119 -13.19 -10.93 -19.91
CA VAL A 119 -12.48 -11.95 -20.69
C VAL A 119 -12.83 -13.38 -20.21
N GLY A 120 -13.63 -13.53 -19.15
CA GLY A 120 -14.08 -14.82 -18.63
C GLY A 120 -13.03 -15.59 -17.82
N LEU A 121 -11.98 -14.90 -17.34
CA LEU A 121 -10.90 -15.47 -16.53
C LEU A 121 -11.29 -15.68 -15.06
N ALA A 122 -12.27 -14.92 -14.56
CA ALA A 122 -12.78 -15.05 -13.20
C ALA A 122 -14.29 -14.69 -13.13
N ARG A 123 -14.99 -15.25 -12.14
CA ARG A 123 -16.32 -14.79 -11.72
C ARG A 123 -16.15 -14.07 -10.38
N ILE A 124 -16.16 -12.75 -10.41
CA ILE A 124 -16.00 -11.87 -9.24
C ILE A 124 -17.24 -10.98 -9.19
N THR A 125 -17.76 -10.73 -7.99
CA THR A 125 -18.86 -9.78 -7.77
C THR A 125 -18.33 -8.36 -7.95
N LEU A 126 -18.87 -7.61 -8.91
CA LEU A 126 -18.44 -6.23 -9.22
C LEU A 126 -19.23 -5.17 -8.44
N ASP A 127 -20.17 -5.57 -7.60
CA ASP A 127 -21.11 -4.65 -6.92
C ASP A 127 -20.57 -4.08 -5.59
N ASP A 128 -19.35 -4.45 -5.20
CA ASP A 128 -18.76 -4.12 -3.89
C ASP A 128 -17.67 -3.04 -3.94
N THR A 129 -17.46 -2.37 -5.08
CA THR A 129 -16.44 -1.33 -5.29
C THR A 129 -16.43 -0.23 -4.22
N SER A 130 -17.59 0.15 -3.67
CA SER A 130 -17.67 1.14 -2.59
C SER A 130 -16.99 0.67 -1.30
N TRP A 131 -17.13 -0.62 -0.96
CA TRP A 131 -16.49 -1.25 0.19
C TRP A 131 -14.99 -1.39 -0.03
N ASP A 132 -14.57 -1.67 -1.26
CA ASP A 132 -13.16 -1.81 -1.63
C ASP A 132 -12.44 -0.46 -1.54
N ILE A 133 -13.06 0.62 -2.02
CA ILE A 133 -12.58 1.99 -1.85
C ILE A 133 -12.46 2.35 -0.36
N LEU A 134 -13.49 2.04 0.44
CA LEU A 134 -13.46 2.31 1.88
C LEU A 134 -12.32 1.55 2.56
N ALA A 135 -12.19 0.25 2.29
CA ALA A 135 -11.15 -0.61 2.85
C ALA A 135 -9.74 -0.11 2.51
N ASN A 136 -9.49 0.19 1.22
CA ASN A 136 -8.24 0.79 0.75
C ASN A 136 -7.90 2.07 1.51
N THR A 137 -8.90 2.95 1.65
CA THR A 137 -8.74 4.24 2.32
C THR A 137 -8.43 4.07 3.80
N LEU A 138 -9.16 3.20 4.51
CA LEU A 138 -8.94 2.95 5.94
C LEU A 138 -7.56 2.36 6.22
N GLY A 139 -7.11 1.41 5.40
CA GLY A 139 -5.76 0.85 5.54
C GLY A 139 -4.68 1.92 5.32
N ALA A 140 -4.83 2.76 4.30
CA ALA A 140 -3.90 3.86 4.05
C ALA A 140 -3.87 4.88 5.20
N VAL A 141 -5.04 5.24 5.75
CA VAL A 141 -5.15 6.13 6.91
C VAL A 141 -4.45 5.53 8.13
N ALA A 142 -4.57 4.22 8.37
CA ALA A 142 -3.88 3.55 9.48
C ALA A 142 -2.35 3.72 9.37
N VAL A 143 -1.79 3.54 8.16
CA VAL A 143 -0.36 3.75 7.92
C VAL A 143 0.03 5.23 8.08
N TRP A 144 -0.79 6.14 7.56
CA TRP A 144 -0.56 7.58 7.69
C TRP A 144 -0.47 8.03 9.15
N LEU A 145 -1.43 7.60 9.98
CA LEU A 145 -1.43 7.91 11.41
C LEU A 145 -0.19 7.33 12.11
N GLY A 146 0.17 6.08 11.81
CA GLY A 146 1.39 5.46 12.34
C GLY A 146 2.65 6.24 11.95
N TRP A 147 2.76 6.63 10.68
CA TRP A 147 3.87 7.46 10.19
C TRP A 147 3.93 8.81 10.90
N MET A 148 2.80 9.49 11.09
CA MET A 148 2.75 10.78 11.78
C MET A 148 3.24 10.66 13.21
N VAL A 149 2.80 9.65 13.96
CA VAL A 149 3.22 9.39 15.34
C VAL A 149 4.74 9.17 15.40
N VAL A 150 5.28 8.29 14.56
CA VAL A 150 6.73 8.00 14.51
C VAL A 150 7.51 9.26 14.13
N SER A 151 7.03 10.04 13.16
CA SER A 151 7.67 11.27 12.69
C SER A 151 7.70 12.35 13.77
N LEU A 152 6.61 12.51 14.54
CA LEU A 152 6.53 13.45 15.65
C LEU A 152 7.44 13.03 16.81
N ALA A 153 7.46 11.74 17.15
CA ALA A 153 8.35 11.20 18.17
C ALA A 153 9.83 11.40 17.82
N ALA A 154 10.20 11.16 16.56
CA ALA A 154 11.55 11.39 16.06
C ALA A 154 11.97 12.86 16.15
N LYS A 155 11.08 13.80 15.78
CA LYS A 155 11.33 15.25 15.94
C LYS A 155 11.51 15.65 17.40
N LYS A 156 10.68 15.13 18.31
CA LYS A 156 10.78 15.41 19.75
C LYS A 156 12.10 14.92 20.34
N GLY A 157 12.56 13.73 19.94
CA GLY A 157 13.86 13.18 20.36
C GLY A 157 15.06 14.01 19.86
N GLN A 158 14.96 14.62 18.67
CA GLN A 158 15.99 15.51 18.16
C GLN A 158 16.10 16.82 18.96
N HIS A 159 14.97 17.40 19.37
CA HIS A 159 14.97 18.61 20.22
C HIS A 159 15.47 18.35 21.64
N ALA A 160 15.27 17.14 22.19
CA ALA A 160 15.75 16.78 23.53
C ALA A 160 17.28 16.58 23.60
N HIS A 161 17.95 16.41 22.46
CA HIS A 161 19.40 16.22 22.37
C HIS A 161 20.14 17.44 21.81
N ASP A 162 19.49 18.59 21.67
CA ASP A 162 20.14 19.83 21.26
C ASP A 162 20.86 20.45 22.48
N PRO A 163 22.21 20.46 22.54
CA PRO A 163 22.98 20.94 23.69
C PRO A 163 22.94 22.47 23.88
N ARG A 164 22.07 23.18 23.16
CA ARG A 164 21.83 24.62 23.27
C ARG A 164 20.66 24.98 24.20
N HIS A 165 20.06 23.99 24.86
CA HIS A 165 19.09 24.15 25.94
C HIS A 165 19.61 23.61 27.26
#